data_AF-A0AAV7E8F2-F1
#
_entry.id   AF-A0AAV7E8F2-F1
#
_cell.length_a   1.000
_cell.length_b   1.000
_cell.length_c   1.000
_cell.angle_alpha   90.00
_cell.angle_beta   90.00
_cell.angle_gamma   90.00
#
_symmetry.space_group_name_H-M   'P 1'
#
loop_
_entity.id
_entity.type
_entity.pdbx_description
1 polymer ?
#
loop_
_entity_poly.entity_id
_entity_poly.type
_entity_poly.pdbx_seq_one_letter_code
_entity_poly.pdbx_strand_id
1 'polypeptide(L)'
;MVAGTYTHESISPVPVSRLWKASADTDNIVPKILPELISSIVILEGNGGVGTVKQLNFTQVMKDFSYVKERVDALDGEKRVYKSTVVGGGLMGIKFKAYAFEFKMEARKEGGTKTTLTLEYDTVGDTQMSQEELGDIAKKMMSIPNAIETHLLANPNAYA
;
A
#
# COMPACT_ATOMS: atom_id res chain seq x y z
N MET A 1 -11.18 -19.27 3.74
CA MET A 1 -11.92 -18.39 2.79
C MET A 1 -11.92 -17.02 3.41
N VAL A 2 -11.65 -15.98 2.63
CA VAL A 2 -11.78 -14.59 3.11
C VAL A 2 -13.26 -14.19 3.14
N ALA A 3 -13.68 -13.45 4.15
CA ALA A 3 -15.07 -13.04 4.36
C ALA A 3 -15.54 -11.96 3.37
N GLY A 4 -14.61 -11.15 2.86
CA GLY A 4 -14.94 -10.09 1.89
C GLY A 4 -13.76 -9.65 1.03
N THR A 5 -14.10 -8.95 -0.04
CA THR A 5 -13.16 -8.29 -0.94
C THR A 5 -13.67 -6.89 -1.29
N TYR A 6 -12.76 -5.93 -1.42
CA TYR A 6 -13.05 -4.57 -1.88
C TYR A 6 -11.99 -4.13 -2.88
N THR A 7 -12.41 -3.38 -3.90
CA THR A 7 -11.51 -2.88 -4.94
C THR A 7 -11.64 -1.37 -5.07
N HIS A 8 -10.51 -0.69 -5.16
CA HIS A 8 -10.41 0.74 -5.46
C HIS A 8 -9.49 0.93 -6.66
N GLU A 9 -9.88 1.80 -7.60
CA GLU A 9 -9.05 2.15 -8.75
C GLU A 9 -8.68 3.63 -8.71
N SER A 10 -7.44 3.94 -9.06
CA SER A 10 -6.95 5.29 -9.28
C SER A 10 -6.19 5.41 -10.60
N ILE A 11 -6.09 6.64 -11.09
CA ILE A 11 -5.38 6.96 -12.34
C ILE A 11 -4.31 7.98 -12.02
N SER A 12 -3.10 7.71 -12.52
CA SER A 12 -1.96 8.62 -12.46
C SER A 12 -1.52 9.01 -13.87
N PRO A 13 -1.07 10.26 -14.12
CA PRO A 13 -0.43 10.62 -15.37
C PRO A 13 1.03 10.14 -15.44
N VAL A 14 1.60 9.63 -14.34
CA VAL A 14 2.98 9.12 -14.32
C VAL A 14 3.08 7.80 -15.08
N PRO A 15 4.09 7.62 -15.97
CA PRO A 15 4.30 6.36 -16.68
C PRO A 15 4.48 5.16 -15.73
N VAL A 16 3.90 4.02 -16.08
CA VAL A 16 3.85 2.83 -15.22
C VAL A 16 5.23 2.31 -14.81
N SER A 17 6.21 2.38 -15.71
CA SER A 17 7.58 1.96 -15.41
C SER A 17 8.20 2.79 -14.29
N ARG A 18 7.96 4.10 -14.32
CA ARG A 18 8.50 5.07 -13.38
C ARG A 18 7.80 5.01 -12.03
N LEU A 19 6.46 4.91 -12.05
CA LEU A 19 5.68 4.74 -10.82
C LEU A 19 6.06 3.43 -10.12
N TRP A 20 6.16 2.32 -10.87
CA TRP A 20 6.56 1.02 -10.33
C TRP A 20 7.97 1.04 -9.73
N LYS A 21 8.96 1.62 -10.43
CA LYS A 21 10.33 1.76 -9.90
C LYS A 21 10.34 2.49 -8.55
N ALA A 22 9.60 3.59 -8.41
CA ALA A 22 9.53 4.34 -7.17
C ALA A 22 8.77 3.60 -6.07
N SER A 23 7.69 2.90 -6.41
CA SER A 23 6.96 2.04 -5.47
C SER A 23 7.77 0.84 -4.99
N ALA A 24 8.63 0.27 -5.82
CA ALA A 24 9.57 -0.77 -5.40
C ALA A 24 10.64 -0.24 -4.43
N ASP A 25 10.93 1.06 -4.46
CA ASP A 25 11.86 1.75 -3.55
C ASP A 25 11.16 2.41 -2.34
N THR A 26 9.93 1.99 -2.04
CA THR A 26 9.07 2.55 -0.97
C THR A 26 9.83 2.73 0.35
N ASP A 27 10.61 1.73 0.75
CA ASP A 27 11.26 1.70 2.05
C ASP A 27 12.32 2.82 2.19
N ASN A 28 12.89 3.29 1.07
CA ASN A 28 13.91 4.35 1.03
C ASN A 28 13.33 5.73 0.73
N ILE A 29 12.31 5.82 -0.11
CA ILE A 29 11.74 7.10 -0.56
C ILE A 29 10.70 7.64 0.42
N VAL A 30 9.82 6.79 0.95
CA VAL A 30 8.65 7.22 1.74
C VAL A 30 9.03 8.00 2.99
N PRO A 31 10.02 7.58 3.80
CA PRO A 31 10.44 8.36 4.97
C PRO A 31 10.93 9.78 4.62
N LYS A 32 11.35 10.03 3.37
CA LYS A 32 11.84 11.33 2.91
C LYS A 32 10.72 12.22 2.37
N ILE A 33 9.74 11.62 1.70
CA ILE A 33 8.67 12.36 0.98
C ILE A 33 7.38 12.46 1.77
N LEU A 34 7.22 11.63 2.82
CA LEU A 34 6.05 11.61 3.69
C LEU A 34 6.45 11.48 5.19
N PRO A 35 7.42 12.27 5.69
CA PRO A 35 7.92 12.17 7.07
C PRO A 35 6.86 12.53 8.13
N GLU A 36 5.87 13.33 7.76
CA GLU A 36 4.78 13.74 8.64
C GLU A 36 3.82 12.59 8.98
N LEU A 37 3.74 11.56 8.12
CA LEU A 37 2.91 10.37 8.36
C LEU A 37 3.74 9.16 8.77
N ILE A 38 4.88 8.93 8.13
CA ILE A 38 5.74 7.75 8.33
C ILE A 38 7.03 8.17 9.02
N SER A 39 7.21 7.71 10.25
CA SER A 39 8.43 7.97 11.03
C SER A 39 9.61 7.10 10.59
N SER A 40 9.34 5.84 10.21
CA SER A 40 10.35 4.88 9.76
C SER A 40 9.71 3.66 9.12
N ILE A 41 10.48 2.98 8.28
CA ILE A 41 10.16 1.65 7.74
C ILE A 41 11.34 0.75 8.07
N VAL A 42 11.06 -0.41 8.68
CA VAL A 42 12.10 -1.33 9.17
C VAL A 42 11.82 -2.73 8.63
N ILE A 43 12.81 -3.34 8.00
CA ILE A 43 12.78 -4.76 7.66
C ILE A 43 13.11 -5.54 8.92
N LEU A 44 12.17 -6.37 9.38
CA LEU A 44 12.33 -7.22 10.55
C LEU A 44 12.92 -8.58 10.17
N GLU A 45 12.48 -9.12 9.04
CA GLU A 45 12.91 -10.41 8.52
C GLU A 45 12.96 -10.35 6.98
N GLY A 46 13.94 -11.03 6.38
CA GLY A 46 14.09 -11.09 4.92
C GLY A 46 15.01 -10.02 4.34
N ASN A 47 14.87 -9.78 3.04
CA ASN A 47 15.81 -8.97 2.24
C ASN A 47 15.12 -7.90 1.37
N GLY A 48 13.83 -7.66 1.56
CA GLY A 48 13.01 -6.75 0.74
C GLY A 48 12.16 -7.47 -0.33
N GLY A 49 12.43 -8.74 -0.63
CA GLY A 49 11.66 -9.55 -1.58
C GLY A 49 10.47 -10.29 -0.97
N VAL A 50 9.91 -11.25 -1.71
CA VAL A 50 8.82 -12.13 -1.24
C VAL A 50 9.24 -12.84 0.06
N GLY A 51 8.32 -12.90 1.02
CA GLY A 51 8.52 -13.43 2.36
C GLY A 51 9.06 -12.42 3.37
N THR A 52 9.55 -11.26 2.92
CA THR A 52 10.03 -10.20 3.82
C THR A 52 8.92 -9.72 4.74
N VAL A 53 9.23 -9.59 6.03
CA VAL A 53 8.37 -8.96 7.02
C VAL A 53 8.92 -7.57 7.30
N LYS A 54 8.14 -6.54 7.02
CA LYS A 54 8.50 -5.16 7.30
C LYS A 54 7.46 -4.48 8.18
N GLN A 55 7.93 -3.48 8.93
CA GLN A 55 7.10 -2.68 9.82
C GLN A 55 7.19 -1.21 9.43
N LEU A 56 6.05 -0.62 9.13
CA LEU A 56 5.88 0.81 8.92
C LEU A 56 5.44 1.42 10.25
N ASN A 57 6.20 2.40 10.75
CA ASN A 57 5.90 3.11 11.99
C ASN A 57 5.32 4.49 11.67
N PHE A 58 4.14 4.76 12.19
CA PHE A 58 3.39 5.99 11.92
C PHE A 58 3.67 7.05 12.99
N THR A 59 3.63 8.31 12.60
CA THR A 59 3.68 9.43 13.55
C THR A 59 2.38 9.54 14.33
N GLN A 60 2.35 10.43 15.32
CA GLN A 60 1.14 10.74 16.09
C GLN A 60 0.00 11.36 15.26
N VAL A 61 0.23 11.70 13.99
CA VAL A 61 -0.84 12.13 13.07
C VAL A 61 -1.80 10.97 12.81
N MET A 62 -1.30 9.73 12.73
CA MET A 62 -2.15 8.54 12.69
C MET A 62 -2.71 8.26 14.09
N LYS A 63 -4.03 8.40 14.24
CA LYS A 63 -4.72 8.21 15.52
C LYS A 63 -5.19 6.77 15.75
N ASP A 64 -5.39 6.02 14.67
CA ASP A 64 -6.00 4.68 14.73
C ASP A 64 -5.02 3.60 15.18
N PHE A 65 -3.74 3.73 14.85
CA PHE A 65 -2.67 2.78 15.15
C PHE A 65 -1.29 3.43 15.05
N SER A 66 -0.28 2.85 15.71
CA SER A 66 1.10 3.36 15.68
C SER A 66 2.02 2.66 14.68
N TYR A 67 1.67 1.44 14.24
CA TYR A 67 2.46 0.69 13.27
C TYR A 67 1.57 -0.23 12.43
N VAL A 68 2.08 -0.63 11.27
CA VAL A 68 1.59 -1.76 10.47
C VAL A 68 2.77 -2.69 10.21
N LYS A 69 2.59 -3.98 10.48
CA LYS A 69 3.55 -5.03 10.13
C LYS A 69 2.96 -5.88 9.02
N GLU A 70 3.64 -5.93 7.90
CA GLU A 70 3.20 -6.65 6.72
C GLU A 70 4.26 -7.63 6.23
N ARG A 71 3.79 -8.75 5.66
CA ARG A 71 4.61 -9.72 4.96
C ARG A 71 4.35 -9.60 3.47
N VAL A 72 5.41 -9.47 2.68
CA VAL A 72 5.34 -9.45 1.23
C VAL A 72 5.00 -10.85 0.71
N ASP A 73 3.86 -11.00 0.07
CA ASP A 73 3.43 -12.26 -0.54
C ASP A 73 3.76 -12.33 -2.04
N ALA A 74 3.77 -11.19 -2.72
CA ALA A 74 4.20 -11.08 -4.11
C ALA A 74 4.87 -9.73 -4.39
N LEU A 75 5.94 -9.77 -5.17
CA LEU A 75 6.61 -8.60 -5.74
C LEU A 75 7.05 -8.96 -7.16
N ASP A 76 6.14 -8.78 -8.13
CA ASP A 76 6.33 -9.17 -9.52
C ASP A 76 6.55 -7.91 -10.36
N GLY A 77 7.79 -7.67 -10.81
CA GLY A 77 8.14 -6.49 -11.59
C GLY A 77 7.63 -6.51 -13.03
N GLU A 78 7.36 -7.70 -13.59
CA GLU A 78 6.85 -7.84 -14.96
C GLU A 78 5.35 -7.55 -14.99
N LYS A 79 4.61 -8.16 -14.06
CA LYS A 79 3.16 -7.94 -13.89
C LYS A 79 2.83 -6.66 -13.13
N ARG A 80 3.82 -6.07 -12.46
CA ARG A 80 3.71 -4.87 -11.61
C ARG A 80 2.66 -5.07 -10.52
N VAL A 81 2.81 -6.19 -9.84
CA VAL A 81 1.93 -6.63 -8.74
C VAL A 81 2.75 -6.64 -7.45
N TYR A 82 2.26 -5.92 -6.46
CA TYR A 82 2.71 -6.01 -5.07
C TYR A 82 1.56 -6.53 -4.22
N LYS A 83 1.73 -7.68 -3.58
CA LYS A 83 0.76 -8.24 -2.64
C LYS A 83 1.39 -8.42 -1.29
N SER A 84 0.68 -8.02 -0.23
CA SER A 84 1.12 -8.22 1.14
C SER A 84 -0.02 -8.58 2.07
N THR A 85 0.29 -9.41 3.07
CA THR A 85 -0.60 -9.75 4.18
C THR A 85 -0.19 -8.93 5.40
N VAL A 86 -1.15 -8.28 6.06
CA VAL A 86 -0.88 -7.64 7.35
C VAL A 86 -0.88 -8.70 8.44
N VAL A 87 0.23 -8.75 9.18
CA VAL A 87 0.51 -9.77 10.21
C VAL A 87 0.62 -9.16 11.62
N GLY A 88 0.51 -7.83 11.75
CA GLY A 88 0.37 -7.17 13.04
C GLY A 88 0.11 -5.66 12.92
N GLY A 89 -0.46 -5.07 13.96
CA GLY A 89 -0.78 -3.64 14.00
C GLY A 89 -1.91 -3.27 13.03
N GLY A 90 -1.92 -2.00 12.60
CA GLY A 90 -2.93 -1.46 11.70
C GLY A 90 -4.33 -1.61 12.29
N LEU A 91 -5.25 -2.11 11.47
CA LEU A 91 -6.63 -2.37 11.85
C LEU A 91 -6.87 -3.82 12.30
N MET A 92 -5.82 -4.62 12.48
CA MET A 92 -5.95 -5.98 13.03
C MET A 92 -6.48 -5.93 14.47
N GLY A 93 -7.45 -6.78 14.79
CA GLY A 93 -8.13 -6.81 16.08
C GLY A 93 -9.11 -5.66 16.33
N ILE A 94 -9.07 -4.60 15.51
CA ILE A 94 -9.97 -3.44 15.59
C ILE A 94 -11.13 -3.61 14.60
N LYS A 95 -10.81 -3.79 13.31
CA LYS A 95 -11.79 -4.00 12.23
C LYS A 95 -11.62 -5.37 11.58
N PHE A 96 -10.38 -5.86 11.49
CA PHE A 96 -10.05 -7.09 10.78
C PHE A 96 -9.47 -8.16 11.72
N LYS A 97 -9.89 -9.42 11.56
CA LYS A 97 -9.16 -10.58 12.10
C LYS A 97 -7.90 -10.83 11.28
N ALA A 98 -8.02 -10.72 9.96
CA ALA A 98 -6.93 -10.84 9.00
C ALA A 98 -7.26 -9.98 7.77
N TYR A 99 -6.23 -9.43 7.12
CA TYR A 99 -6.40 -8.78 5.83
C TYR A 99 -5.11 -8.78 5.02
N ALA A 100 -5.26 -8.81 3.71
CA ALA A 100 -4.20 -8.70 2.74
C ALA A 100 -4.61 -7.69 1.67
N PHE A 101 -3.64 -7.05 1.06
CA PHE A 101 -3.88 -6.11 -0.03
C PHE A 101 -2.96 -6.38 -1.20
N GLU A 102 -3.46 -6.09 -2.39
CA GLU A 102 -2.73 -6.15 -3.64
C GLU A 102 -2.81 -4.79 -4.33
N PHE A 103 -1.66 -4.27 -4.76
CA PHE A 103 -1.56 -3.19 -5.72
C PHE A 103 -1.12 -3.75 -7.06
N LYS A 104 -1.93 -3.53 -8.09
CA LYS A 104 -1.60 -3.84 -9.49
C LYS A 104 -1.53 -2.55 -10.30
N MET A 105 -0.45 -2.39 -11.07
CA MET A 105 -0.24 -1.21 -11.91
C MET A 105 -0.21 -1.56 -13.40
N GLU A 106 -1.05 -0.88 -14.19
CA GLU A 106 -1.20 -1.14 -15.62
C GLU A 106 -0.99 0.14 -16.43
N ALA A 107 -0.28 0.05 -17.55
CA ALA A 107 -0.18 1.17 -18.49
C ALA A 107 -1.55 1.47 -19.11
N ARG A 108 -1.87 2.76 -19.26
CA ARG A 108 -3.09 3.19 -19.92
C ARG A 108 -2.83 3.56 -21.39
N LYS A 109 -3.82 3.36 -22.25
CA LYS A 109 -3.73 3.73 -23.67
C LYS A 109 -3.52 5.23 -23.86
N GLU A 110 -4.12 6.03 -22.98
CA GLU A 110 -4.04 7.49 -22.96
C GLU A 110 -2.73 8.00 -22.33
N GLY A 111 -1.82 7.10 -21.95
CA GLY A 111 -0.64 7.43 -21.15
C GLY A 111 -0.91 7.40 -19.64
N GLY A 112 0.17 7.29 -18.87
CA GLY A 112 0.12 7.15 -17.42
C GLY A 112 -0.19 5.73 -16.95
N THR A 113 -0.73 5.63 -15.74
CA THR A 113 -0.92 4.37 -15.00
C THR A 113 -2.33 4.27 -14.45
N LYS A 114 -2.91 3.07 -14.51
CA LYS A 114 -4.05 2.68 -13.69
C LYS A 114 -3.53 1.83 -12.53
N THR A 115 -3.87 2.21 -11.30
CA THR A 115 -3.54 1.42 -10.11
C THR A 115 -4.83 0.84 -9.57
N THR A 116 -4.86 -0.48 -9.40
CA THR A 116 -5.95 -1.21 -8.76
C THR A 116 -5.46 -1.69 -7.40
N LEU A 117 -6.12 -1.23 -6.34
CA LEU A 117 -5.99 -1.74 -4.98
C LEU A 117 -7.10 -2.78 -4.76
N THR A 118 -6.72 -4.00 -4.41
CA THR A 118 -7.65 -5.04 -3.95
C THR A 118 -7.36 -5.36 -2.49
N LEU A 119 -8.37 -5.24 -1.64
CA LEU A 119 -8.32 -5.56 -0.22
C LEU A 119 -9.13 -6.84 0.03
N GLU A 120 -8.46 -7.89 0.49
CA GLU A 120 -9.06 -9.14 0.93
C GLU A 120 -9.05 -9.16 2.46
N TYR A 121 -10.19 -9.46 3.10
CA TYR A 121 -10.29 -9.32 4.55
C TYR A 121 -11.27 -10.27 5.22
N ASP A 122 -11.01 -10.51 6.50
CA ASP A 122 -11.89 -11.13 7.48
C ASP A 122 -12.21 -10.11 8.58
N THR A 123 -13.49 -9.85 8.84
CA THR A 123 -13.90 -8.88 9.87
C THR A 123 -13.85 -9.46 11.28
N VAL A 124 -13.64 -8.58 12.26
CA VAL A 124 -13.89 -8.92 13.67
C VAL A 124 -15.41 -9.06 13.88
N GLY A 125 -15.84 -10.13 14.56
CA GLY A 125 -17.26 -10.49 14.66
C GLY A 125 -17.85 -11.05 13.37
N ASP A 126 -19.18 -11.04 13.27
CA ASP A 126 -19.95 -11.56 12.13
C ASP A 126 -20.56 -10.43 11.28
N THR A 127 -20.32 -9.17 11.65
CA THR A 127 -20.84 -8.01 10.94
C THR A 127 -19.98 -7.69 9.72
N GLN A 128 -20.63 -7.54 8.56
CA GLN A 128 -19.98 -7.05 7.35
C GLN A 128 -19.74 -5.55 7.46
N MET A 129 -18.56 -5.09 7.01
CA MET A 129 -18.29 -3.65 6.92
C MET A 129 -19.05 -3.03 5.77
N SER A 130 -19.43 -1.76 5.94
CA SER A 130 -20.07 -0.99 4.89
C SER A 130 -19.08 -0.64 3.75
N GLN A 131 -19.61 -0.38 2.56
CA GLN A 131 -18.82 0.10 1.42
C GLN A 131 -18.14 1.44 1.68
N GLU A 132 -18.76 2.30 2.50
CA GLU A 132 -18.20 3.59 2.90
C GLU A 132 -16.96 3.41 3.78
N GLU A 133 -17.05 2.57 4.82
CA GLU A 133 -15.90 2.25 5.68
C GLU A 133 -14.75 1.63 4.89
N LEU A 134 -15.06 0.70 3.97
CA LEU A 134 -14.06 0.10 3.08
C LEU A 134 -13.41 1.13 2.16
N GLY A 135 -14.20 2.05 1.62
CA GLY A 135 -13.71 3.15 0.81
C GLY A 135 -12.76 4.07 1.57
N ASP A 136 -13.05 4.38 2.83
CA ASP A 136 -12.17 5.20 3.66
C ASP A 136 -10.88 4.49 4.04
N ILE A 137 -10.94 3.17 4.30
CA ILE A 137 -9.76 2.34 4.50
C ILE A 137 -8.90 2.33 3.23
N ALA A 138 -9.52 2.13 2.05
CA ALA A 138 -8.82 2.16 0.77
C ALA A 138 -8.15 3.51 0.50
N LYS A 139 -8.84 4.63 0.76
CA LYS A 139 -8.24 5.98 0.66
C LYS A 139 -7.01 6.13 1.58
N LYS A 140 -7.08 5.63 2.81
CA LYS A 140 -5.93 5.64 3.73
C LYS A 140 -4.76 4.83 3.17
N MET A 141 -5.02 3.63 2.62
CA MET A 141 -4.00 2.79 1.97
C MET A 141 -3.36 3.47 0.75
N MET A 142 -4.11 4.31 0.03
CA MET A 142 -3.61 5.07 -1.11
C MET A 142 -2.70 6.25 -0.72
N SER A 143 -2.57 6.61 0.56
CA SER A 143 -1.75 7.76 0.98
C SER A 143 -0.28 7.66 0.55
N ILE A 144 0.34 6.47 0.68
CA ILE A 144 1.73 6.25 0.26
C ILE A 144 1.86 6.30 -1.28
N PRO A 145 1.08 5.54 -2.07
CA PRO A 145 1.09 5.65 -3.52
C PRO A 145 0.89 7.10 -4.03
N ASN A 146 -0.05 7.85 -3.44
CA ASN A 146 -0.34 9.22 -3.83
C ASN A 146 0.84 10.17 -3.51
N ALA A 147 1.54 9.95 -2.40
CA ALA A 147 2.73 10.71 -2.05
C ALA A 147 3.88 10.45 -3.04
N ILE A 148 4.09 9.18 -3.43
CA ILE A 148 5.07 8.79 -4.45
C ILE A 148 4.73 9.47 -5.78
N GLU A 149 3.47 9.40 -6.22
CA GLU A 149 3.01 10.08 -7.43
C GLU A 149 3.30 11.59 -7.38
N THR A 150 2.91 12.25 -6.29
CA THR A 150 3.14 13.69 -6.11
C THR A 150 4.63 14.04 -6.20
N HIS A 151 5.49 13.24 -5.57
CA HIS A 151 6.94 13.41 -5.66
C HIS A 151 7.45 13.26 -7.09
N LEU A 152 6.99 12.25 -7.84
CA LEU A 152 7.42 12.00 -9.22
C LEU A 152 6.95 13.11 -10.17
N LEU A 153 5.78 13.70 -9.95
CA LEU A 153 5.29 14.83 -10.73
C LEU A 153 6.11 16.09 -10.48
N ALA A 154 6.48 16.35 -9.22
CA ALA A 154 7.33 17.48 -8.86
C ALA A 154 8.79 17.32 -9.30
N ASN A 155 9.26 16.09 -9.52
CA ASN A 155 10.65 15.77 -9.82
C ASN A 155 10.79 14.92 -11.10
N PRO A 156 10.61 15.48 -12.32
CA PRO A 156 10.49 14.70 -13.56
C PRO A 156 11.63 13.73 -13.87
N ASN A 157 12.83 14.01 -13.36
CA ASN A 157 14.02 13.18 -13.59
C ASN A 157 14.20 12.04 -12.57
N ALA A 158 13.47 12.06 -11.45
CA ALA A 158 13.56 11.00 -10.44
C ALA A 158 12.95 9.70 -10.99
N TYR A 159 13.65 8.57 -10.84
CA TYR A 159 13.19 7.23 -11.29
C TYR A 159 12.87 7.10 -12.79
N ALA A 160 13.45 7.96 -13.64
CA ALA A 160 13.35 7.85 -15.10
C ALA A 160 13.86 6.48 -15.61
#